data_AF-A0A9E4LHB0-F1
#
_entry.id   AF-A0A9E4LHB0-F1
#
_cell.length_a   1.000
_cell.length_b   1.000
_cell.length_c   1.000
_cell.angle_alpha   90.00
_cell.angle_beta   90.00
_cell.angle_gamma   90.00
#
_symmetry.space_group_name_H-M   'P 1'
#
loop_
_entity.id
_entity.type
_entity.pdbx_description
1 polymer ?
#
loop_
_entity_poly.entity_id
_entity_poly.type
_entity_poly.pdbx_seq_one_letter_code
_entity_poly.pdbx_strand_id
1 'polypeptide(L)'
;MAEALKNGRQEDAMVGRDYVPGDIAVRGQSIFRDQIRSQLGPVEKGTFVVIDIESGDYEVDARDATATRRLLKRRPGAVTYGVRVGYRAAYSHVGGFHKP
;
A
#
# COMPACT_ATOMS: atom_id res chain seq x y z
N MET A 1 -38.47 18.34 17.87
CA MET A 1 -37.69 19.16 16.93
C MET A 1 -36.30 18.53 16.87
N ALA A 2 -36.05 17.77 15.81
CA ALA A 2 -34.92 16.83 15.61
C ALA A 2 -33.56 17.55 15.67
N GLU A 3 -32.65 17.13 16.56
CA GLU A 3 -31.70 16.01 16.46
C GLU A 3 -30.47 16.36 15.61
N ALA A 4 -29.48 16.93 16.28
CA ALA A 4 -28.10 16.98 15.84
C ALA A 4 -27.29 16.06 16.77
N LEU A 5 -27.03 14.83 16.34
CA LEU A 5 -25.99 14.00 16.94
C LEU A 5 -25.03 13.50 15.86
N LYS A 6 -23.86 14.11 15.95
CA LYS A 6 -22.58 13.75 15.34
C LYS A 6 -22.26 12.28 15.55
N ASN A 7 -21.88 11.60 14.47
CA ASN A 7 -20.73 10.70 14.32
C ASN A 7 -21.09 9.54 13.40
N GLY A 8 -20.80 9.70 12.12
CA GLY A 8 -20.66 8.58 11.17
C GLY A 8 -19.40 7.79 11.47
N ARG A 9 -19.35 7.15 12.64
CA ARG A 9 -18.31 6.19 13.02
C ARG A 9 -18.94 4.81 13.14
N GLN A 10 -18.53 3.94 12.22
CA GLN A 10 -18.32 2.49 12.40
C GLN A 10 -19.44 1.55 11.93
N GLU A 11 -19.61 1.32 10.62
CA GLU A 11 -20.36 0.14 10.13
C GLU A 11 -19.82 -0.56 8.84
N ASP A 12 -18.75 -0.09 8.15
CA ASP A 12 -18.23 -0.81 6.95
C ASP A 12 -17.31 -2.00 7.27
N ALA A 13 -17.17 -2.34 8.55
CA ALA A 13 -16.45 -3.53 8.99
C ALA A 13 -17.32 -4.79 8.82
N MET A 14 -17.63 -5.19 7.58
CA MET A 14 -17.97 -6.57 7.17
C MET A 14 -18.66 -6.58 5.79
N VAL A 15 -17.94 -6.90 4.72
CA VAL A 15 -18.43 -7.76 3.63
C VAL A 15 -17.20 -8.38 2.98
N GLY A 16 -17.11 -9.71 2.98
CA GLY A 16 -16.16 -10.44 2.16
C GLY A 16 -16.40 -10.09 0.70
N ARG A 17 -15.59 -9.18 0.16
CA ARG A 17 -15.64 -8.85 -1.25
C ARG A 17 -14.81 -9.88 -1.98
N ASP A 18 -15.42 -10.58 -2.93
CA ASP A 18 -14.73 -11.33 -3.97
C ASP A 18 -13.88 -10.36 -4.80
N TYR A 19 -12.72 -9.98 -4.28
CA TYR A 19 -11.78 -9.18 -5.04
C TYR A 19 -11.24 -10.04 -6.18
N VAL A 20 -11.55 -9.67 -7.41
CA VAL A 20 -10.86 -10.27 -8.55
C VAL A 20 -9.39 -9.82 -8.52
N PRO A 21 -8.44 -10.69 -8.93
CA PRO A 21 -7.01 -10.37 -8.87
C PRO A 21 -6.64 -9.03 -9.54
N GLY A 22 -7.39 -8.62 -10.57
CA GLY A 22 -7.23 -7.32 -11.25
C GLY A 22 -7.49 -6.12 -10.33
N ASP A 23 -8.57 -6.15 -9.55
CA ASP A 23 -8.93 -5.06 -8.63
C ASP A 23 -7.92 -4.93 -7.49
N ILE A 24 -7.42 -6.06 -6.98
CA ILE A 24 -6.34 -6.09 -5.98
C ILE A 24 -5.09 -5.42 -6.53
N ALA A 25 -4.71 -5.76 -7.76
CA ALA A 25 -3.50 -5.23 -8.38
C ALA A 25 -3.60 -3.73 -8.65
N VAL A 26 -4.72 -3.25 -9.19
CA VAL A 26 -4.95 -1.82 -9.46
C VAL A 26 -4.95 -1.02 -8.16
N ARG A 27 -5.71 -1.47 -7.16
CA ARG A 27 -5.81 -0.78 -5.87
C ARG A 27 -4.49 -0.79 -5.11
N GLY A 28 -3.85 -1.95 -5.00
CA GLY A 28 -2.57 -2.11 -4.33
C GLY A 28 -1.47 -1.28 -4.99
N GLN A 29 -1.46 -1.20 -6.33
CA GLN A 29 -0.51 -0.34 -7.06
C GLN A 29 -0.76 1.14 -6.79
N SER A 30 -2.02 1.61 -6.73
CA SER A 30 -2.33 3.01 -6.41
C SER A 30 -1.86 3.36 -5.00
N ILE A 31 -2.19 2.51 -4.01
CA ILE A 31 -1.75 2.71 -2.61
C ILE A 31 -0.22 2.75 -2.54
N PHE A 32 0.45 1.82 -3.21
CA PHE A 32 1.90 1.80 -3.27
C PHE A 32 2.48 3.10 -3.83
N ARG A 33 2.01 3.54 -4.99
CA ARG A 33 2.54 4.72 -5.69
C ARG A 33 2.23 6.01 -4.93
N ASP A 34 1.00 6.18 -4.49
CA ASP A 34 0.47 7.45 -4.02
C ASP A 34 0.81 7.69 -2.53
N GLN A 35 0.88 6.63 -1.73
CA GLN A 35 1.08 6.75 -0.29
C GLN A 35 2.43 6.19 0.17
N ILE A 36 2.76 4.96 -0.22
CA ILE A 36 3.87 4.22 0.39
C ILE A 36 5.21 4.61 -0.26
N ARG A 37 5.23 4.85 -1.57
CA ARG A 37 6.47 5.16 -2.33
C ARG A 37 7.17 6.40 -1.80
N SER A 38 6.42 7.43 -1.41
CA SER A 38 6.99 8.65 -0.83
C SER A 38 7.50 8.44 0.61
N GLN A 39 6.93 7.48 1.35
CA GLN A 39 7.29 7.19 2.74
C GLN A 39 8.49 6.23 2.87
N LEU A 40 8.66 5.32 1.90
CA LEU A 40 9.72 4.31 1.93
C LEU A 40 11.14 4.88 1.92
N GLY A 41 11.33 6.13 1.45
CA GLY A 41 12.67 6.71 1.30
C GLY A 41 13.59 5.86 0.41
N PRO A 42 14.92 5.98 0.56
CA PRO A 42 15.87 5.13 -0.15
C PRO A 42 15.84 3.70 0.40
N VAL A 43 15.17 2.80 -0.32
CA VAL A 43 15.16 1.35 -0.01
C VAL A 43 16.16 0.58 -0.87
N GLU A 44 16.70 -0.50 -0.29
CA GLU A 44 17.62 -1.39 -1.00
C GLU A 44 16.95 -2.06 -2.21
N LYS A 45 17.77 -2.37 -3.21
CA LYS A 45 17.29 -3.05 -4.42
C LYS A 45 16.79 -4.44 -4.10
N GLY A 46 15.58 -4.74 -4.58
CA GLY A 46 14.99 -6.06 -4.44
C GLY A 46 14.21 -6.27 -3.15
N THR A 47 13.98 -5.21 -2.38
CA THR A 47 13.11 -5.21 -1.20
C THR A 47 11.66 -5.42 -1.62
N PHE A 48 10.91 -6.24 -0.89
CA PHE A 48 9.48 -6.47 -1.09
C PHE A 48 8.67 -5.59 -0.15
N VAL A 49 7.58 -5.06 -0.69
CA VAL A 49 6.56 -4.33 0.04
C VAL A 49 5.26 -5.09 -0.13
N VAL A 50 4.66 -5.50 0.98
CA VAL A 50 3.39 -6.22 1.00
C VAL A 50 2.37 -5.32 1.68
N ILE A 51 1.25 -5.08 1.00
CA ILE A 51 0.26 -4.08 1.35
C ILE A 51 -1.07 -4.79 1.59
N ASP A 52 -1.72 -4.51 2.70
CA ASP A 52 -3.13 -4.80 2.90
C ASP A 52 -3.95 -3.75 2.16
N ILE A 53 -4.56 -4.11 1.03
CA ILE A 53 -5.27 -3.14 0.17
C ILE A 53 -6.52 -2.55 0.84
N GLU A 54 -7.02 -3.18 1.89
CA GLU A 54 -8.24 -2.75 2.57
C GLU A 54 -7.99 -1.57 3.48
N SER A 55 -6.89 -1.59 4.26
CA SER A 55 -6.53 -0.44 5.11
C SER A 55 -5.30 0.35 4.68
N GLY A 56 -4.54 -0.12 3.70
CA GLY A 56 -3.25 0.46 3.33
C GLY A 56 -2.11 0.20 4.32
N ASP A 57 -2.27 -0.72 5.27
CA ASP A 57 -1.17 -1.16 6.14
C ASP A 57 -0.14 -1.91 5.29
N TYR A 58 1.14 -1.74 5.58
CA TYR A 58 2.19 -2.33 4.76
C TYR A 58 3.38 -2.82 5.58
N GLU A 59 4.01 -3.86 5.06
CA GLU A 59 5.23 -4.43 5.60
C GLU A 59 6.30 -4.44 4.52
N VAL A 60 7.56 -4.25 4.94
CA VAL A 60 8.71 -4.15 4.06
C VAL A 60 9.76 -5.15 4.52
N ASP A 61 10.24 -6.00 3.60
CA ASP A 61 11.29 -6.96 3.92
C ASP A 61 12.06 -7.38 2.66
N ALA A 62 13.29 -7.86 2.80
CA ALA A 62 14.05 -8.42 1.69
C ALA A 62 13.44 -9.73 1.13
N ARG A 63 12.55 -10.38 1.89
CA ARG A 63 11.83 -11.60 1.47
C ARG A 63 10.31 -11.40 1.52
N ASP A 64 9.66 -11.68 0.40
CA ASP A 64 8.19 -11.60 0.24
C ASP A 64 7.44 -12.41 1.30
N ALA A 65 7.89 -13.64 1.57
CA ALA A 65 7.26 -14.53 2.55
C ALA A 65 7.36 -13.99 3.98
N THR A 66 8.44 -13.27 4.32
CA THR A 66 8.60 -12.65 5.64
C THR A 66 7.68 -11.45 5.79
N ALA A 67 7.63 -10.56 4.80
CA ALA A 67 6.74 -9.40 4.80
C ALA A 67 5.27 -9.84 4.87
N THR A 68 4.87 -10.82 4.05
CA THR A 68 3.51 -11.38 4.05
C THR A 68 3.16 -12.01 5.39
N ARG A 69 4.07 -12.83 5.95
CA ARG A 69 3.83 -13.46 7.28
C ARG A 69 3.69 -12.43 8.38
N ARG A 70 4.48 -11.34 8.38
CA ARG A 70 4.36 -10.26 9.37
C ARG A 70 3.01 -9.55 9.25
N LEU A 71 2.61 -9.23 8.02
CA LEU A 71 1.32 -8.58 7.75
C LEU A 71 0.15 -9.46 8.19
N LEU A 72 0.15 -10.73 7.80
CA LEU A 72 -0.89 -11.69 8.19
C LEU A 72 -0.91 -12.00 9.69
N LYS A 73 0.26 -11.96 10.36
CA LYS A 73 0.31 -12.10 11.83
C LYS A 73 -0.38 -10.93 12.52
N ARG A 74 -0.24 -9.71 11.99
CA ARG A 74 -0.95 -8.53 12.49
C ARG A 74 -2.42 -8.52 12.05
N ARG A 75 -2.71 -9.06 10.86
CA ARG A 75 -4.02 -9.03 10.21
C ARG A 75 -4.32 -10.34 9.47
N PRO A 76 -4.91 -11.32 10.15
CA PRO A 76 -5.16 -12.65 9.58
C PRO A 76 -6.09 -12.65 8.36
N GLY A 77 -6.88 -11.59 8.16
CA GLY A 77 -7.79 -11.42 7.02
C GLY A 77 -7.34 -10.38 5.98
N ALA A 78 -6.08 -9.93 6.01
CA ALA A 78 -5.61 -8.92 5.07
C ALA A 78 -5.68 -9.40 3.61
N VAL A 79 -6.14 -8.53 2.71
CA VAL A 79 -6.09 -8.77 1.26
C VAL A 79 -4.77 -8.22 0.75
N THR A 80 -3.80 -9.11 0.52
CA THR A 80 -2.41 -8.72 0.30
C THR A 80 -2.09 -8.43 -1.17
N TYR A 81 -1.40 -7.33 -1.42
CA TYR A 81 -0.74 -7.01 -2.68
C TYR A 81 0.77 -6.84 -2.46
N GLY A 82 1.57 -7.63 -3.18
CA GLY A 82 3.04 -7.59 -3.09
C GLY A 82 3.68 -6.88 -4.28
N VAL A 83 4.65 -6.01 -4.01
CA VAL A 83 5.47 -5.34 -5.04
C VAL A 83 6.95 -5.36 -4.67
N ARG A 84 7.80 -5.64 -5.65
CA ARG A 84 9.26 -5.60 -5.48
C ARG A 84 9.82 -4.24 -5.86
N VAL A 85 10.50 -3.60 -4.93
CA VAL A 85 10.99 -2.23 -5.01
C VAL A 85 12.51 -2.20 -5.15
N GLY A 86 13.02 -1.14 -5.79
CA GLY A 86 14.45 -0.91 -5.94
C GLY A 86 15.06 -1.46 -7.24
N TYR A 87 14.25 -1.92 -8.18
CA TYR A 87 14.56 -1.58 -9.57
C TYR A 87 14.39 -0.08 -9.71
N ARG A 88 15.40 0.57 -10.29
CA ARG A 88 15.45 2.01 -10.48
C ARG A 88 14.32 2.37 -11.45
N ALA A 89 13.10 2.57 -10.95
CA ALA A 89 12.19 3.49 -11.60
C ALA A 89 12.93 4.81 -11.54
N ALA A 90 13.58 5.16 -12.64
CA ALA A 90 14.28 6.42 -12.81
C ALA A 90 13.23 7.51 -12.61
N TYR A 91 13.07 7.95 -11.37
CA TYR A 91 12.80 9.35 -11.13
C TYR A 91 14.09 10.04 -11.54
N SER A 92 14.20 10.32 -12.84
CA SER A 92 14.97 11.46 -13.27
C SER A 92 14.45 12.60 -12.40
N HIS A 93 15.28 13.07 -11.49
CA HIS A 93 15.21 14.46 -11.13
C HIS A 93 15.17 15.21 -12.46
N VAL A 94 13.99 15.69 -12.87
CA VAL A 94 13.94 16.85 -13.75
C VAL A 94 14.36 18.01 -12.85
N GLY A 95 15.67 18.01 -12.54
CA GLY A 95 16.37 19.15 -12.01
C GLY A 95 16.35 20.21 -13.09
N GLY A 96 16.12 21.45 -12.67
CA GLY A 96 15.85 22.57 -13.55
C GLY A 96 16.83 22.68 -14.71
N PHE A 97 16.26 22.90 -15.89
CA PHE A 97 16.97 23.56 -16.97
C PHE A 97 17.25 25.01 -16.55
N HIS A 98 18.42 25.27 -15.96
CA HIS A 98 19.02 26.59 -16.00
C HIS A 98 19.74 26.72 -17.34
N LYS A 99 19.24 27.59 -18.22
CA LYS A 99 19.94 28.00 -19.44
C LYS A 99 20.85 29.20 -19.13
N PRO A 100 22.11 29.19 -19.60
CA PRO A 100 22.88 30.42 -19.79
C PRO A 100 22.33 31.25 -20.95
#